data_AF-A0A353XX40-F1
#
_entry.id   AF-A0A353XX40-F1
#
_cell.length_a   1.000
_cell.length_b   1.000
_cell.length_c   1.000
_cell.angle_alpha   90.00
_cell.angle_beta   90.00
_cell.angle_gamma   90.00
#
_symmetry.space_group_name_H-M   'P 1'
#
loop_
_entity.id
_entity.type
_entity.pdbx_description
1 polymer ?
#
loop_
_entity_poly.entity_id
_entity_poly.type
_entity_poly.pdbx_seq_one_letter_code
_entity_poly.pdbx_strand_id
1 'polypeptide(L)'
;EGGNIGLVEEGDRIEIDIPNRTIRVALTDEELQQRREAMDAKGEAAWKPEKPRKRFVSQALQAYAAMTTSAAYGAVRDVSQLKGKF
;
A
#
# COMPACT_ATOMS: atom_id res chain seq x y z
N GLU A 1 -4.06 -1.27 2.62
CA GLU A 1 -3.61 -0.60 3.85
C GLU A 1 -2.97 0.79 3.63
N GLY A 2 -3.00 1.40 2.44
CA GLY A 2 -2.70 2.85 2.28
C GLY A 2 -1.41 3.37 2.95
N GLY A 3 -0.36 2.54 3.03
CA GLY A 3 0.88 2.89 3.74
C GLY A 3 1.64 4.03 3.08
N ASN A 4 2.53 4.70 3.83
CA ASN A 4 3.27 5.89 3.37
C ASN A 4 4.08 5.65 2.09
N ILE A 5 4.52 4.41 1.82
CA ILE A 5 5.18 4.06 0.55
C ILE A 5 4.33 4.39 -0.69
N GLY A 6 2.99 4.40 -0.56
CA GLY A 6 2.08 4.77 -1.64
C GLY A 6 1.97 6.28 -1.89
N LEU A 7 2.64 7.11 -1.07
CA LEU A 7 2.64 8.58 -1.15
C LEU A 7 3.99 9.16 -1.60
N VAL A 8 4.99 8.29 -1.82
CA VAL A 8 6.31 8.69 -2.30
C VAL A 8 6.20 9.11 -3.77
N GLU A 9 6.84 10.22 -4.10
CA GLU A 9 6.90 10.82 -5.43
C GLU A 9 8.34 10.84 -5.95
N GLU A 10 8.51 10.96 -7.27
CA GLU A 10 9.83 11.01 -7.89
C GLU A 10 10.62 12.22 -7.38
N GLY A 11 11.88 11.99 -7.00
CA GLY A 11 12.75 13.03 -6.44
C GLY A 11 12.74 13.12 -4.91
N ASP A 12 11.81 12.43 -4.22
CA ASP A 12 11.84 12.36 -2.75
C ASP A 12 13.12 11.67 -2.27
N ARG A 13 13.74 12.25 -1.23
CA ARG A 13 14.90 11.63 -0.59
C ARG A 13 14.44 10.53 0.36
N ILE A 14 14.95 9.31 0.17
CA ILE A 14 14.79 8.19 1.10
C ILE A 14 16.04 8.08 1.97
N GLU A 15 15.84 8.06 3.27
CA GLU A 15 16.88 7.83 4.26
C GLU A 15 16.78 6.39 4.78
N ILE A 16 17.88 5.65 4.62
CA ILE A 16 18.02 4.29 5.13
C ILE A 16 19.16 4.29 6.13
N ASP A 17 18.83 4.09 7.40
CA ASP A 17 19.80 4.00 8.49
C ASP A 17 19.83 2.56 8.99
N ILE A 18 20.85 1.81 8.55
CA ILE A 18 21.02 0.40 8.90
C ILE A 18 21.36 0.24 10.39
N PRO A 19 22.32 0.99 10.97
CA PRO A 19 22.60 0.91 12.40
C PRO A 19 21.36 1.13 13.29
N ASN A 20 20.54 2.14 12.97
CA ASN A 20 19.35 2.47 13.75
C ASN A 20 18.08 1.72 13.29
N ARG A 21 18.19 0.88 12.25
CA ARG A 21 17.08 0.08 11.67
C ARG A 21 15.88 0.92 11.25
N THR A 22 16.13 2.11 10.68
CA THR A 22 15.07 2.99 10.20
C THR A 22 15.11 3.13 8.69
N ILE A 23 13.92 3.27 8.12
CA ILE A 23 13.71 3.69 6.73
C ILE A 23 12.62 4.75 6.76
N ARG A 24 12.91 5.92 6.20
CA ARG A 24 11.94 7.02 6.11
C ARG A 24 12.10 7.79 4.81
N VAL A 25 11.00 8.38 4.36
CA VAL A 25 11.03 9.44 3.36
C VAL A 25 11.32 10.75 4.10
N ALA A 26 12.24 11.56 3.58
CA ALA A 26 12.65 12.82 4.20
C ALA A 26 11.63 13.94 3.88
N LEU A 27 10.39 13.74 4.32
CA LEU A 27 9.28 14.67 4.24
C LEU A 27 8.78 14.95 5.66
N THR A 28 8.15 16.11 5.86
CA THR A 28 7.47 16.39 7.12
C THR A 28 6.16 15.62 7.24
N ASP A 29 5.64 15.51 8.46
CA ASP A 29 4.35 14.87 8.69
C ASP A 29 3.21 15.65 7.99
N GLU A 30 3.32 16.98 7.91
CA GLU A 30 2.38 17.83 7.20
C GLU A 30 2.37 17.55 5.68
N GLU A 31 3.55 17.38 5.07
CA GLU A 31 3.65 17.04 3.64
C GLU A 31 3.04 15.65 3.35
N LEU A 32 3.34 14.67 4.22
CA LEU A 32 2.75 13.33 4.11
C LEU A 32 1.22 13.36 4.29
N GLN A 33 0.72 14.17 5.21
CA GLN A 33 -0.71 14.33 5.43
C GLN A 33 -1.39 15.00 4.24
N GLN A 34 -0.80 16.05 3.67
CA GLN A 34 -1.31 16.70 2.45
C GLN A 34 -1.37 15.73 1.27
N ARG A 35 -0.32 14.93 1.07
CA ARG A 35 -0.31 13.91 0.00
C ARG A 35 -1.34 12.81 0.23
N ARG A 36 -1.56 12.43 1.49
CA ARG A 36 -2.62 11.48 1.86
C ARG A 36 -4.00 12.00 1.51
N GLU A 37 -4.30 13.24 1.90
CA GLU A 37 -5.57 13.90 1.55
C GLU A 37 -5.76 14.02 0.04
N ALA A 38 -4.71 14.38 -0.70
CA ALA A 38 -4.74 14.42 -2.16
C ALA A 38 -4.96 13.03 -2.78
N MET A 39 -4.39 11.97 -2.19
CA MET A 39 -4.61 10.60 -2.63
C MET A 39 -6.05 10.14 -2.36
N ASP A 40 -6.57 10.40 -1.16
CA ASP A 40 -7.94 10.04 -0.78
C ASP A 40 -8.97 10.81 -1.61
N ALA A 41 -8.68 12.06 -1.99
CA ALA A 41 -9.51 12.86 -2.90
C ALA A 41 -9.65 12.26 -4.31
N LYS A 42 -8.78 11.32 -4.72
CA LYS A 42 -8.94 10.58 -5.99
C LYS A 42 -10.11 9.59 -5.98
N GLY A 43 -10.78 9.39 -4.83
CA GLY A 43 -12.02 8.60 -4.72
C GLY A 43 -11.83 7.15 -5.17
N GLU A 44 -12.61 6.70 -6.16
CA GLU A 44 -12.48 5.33 -6.68
C GLU A 44 -11.11 5.02 -7.30
N ALA A 45 -10.37 6.04 -7.73
CA ALA A 45 -9.02 5.87 -8.27
C ALA A 45 -7.93 5.89 -7.18
N ALA A 46 -8.27 6.24 -5.93
CA ALA A 46 -7.33 6.28 -4.82
C ALA A 46 -6.70 4.91 -4.57
N TRP A 47 -5.41 4.89 -4.23
CA TRP A 47 -4.65 3.69 -3.86
C TRP A 47 -4.65 2.57 -4.92
N LYS A 48 -4.95 2.92 -6.18
CA LYS A 48 -4.89 2.03 -7.33
C LYS A 48 -3.71 2.43 -8.23
N PRO A 49 -3.21 1.49 -9.07
CA PRO A 49 -2.18 1.83 -10.04
C PRO A 49 -2.66 2.96 -10.96
N GLU A 50 -1.85 4.01 -11.09
CA GLU A 50 -2.20 5.19 -11.92
C GLU A 50 -2.34 4.86 -13.41
N LYS A 51 -1.59 3.86 -13.88
CA LYS A 51 -1.59 3.43 -15.28
C LYS A 51 -2.14 2.00 -15.39
N PRO A 52 -2.94 1.70 -16.44
CA PRO A 52 -3.36 0.33 -16.73
C PRO A 52 -2.15 -0.60 -16.91
N ARG A 53 -2.19 -1.78 -16.30
CA ARG A 53 -1.15 -2.80 -16.43
C ARG A 53 -1.70 -4.00 -17.18
N LYS A 54 -1.08 -4.38 -18.29
CA LYS A 54 -1.43 -5.61 -19.02
C LYS A 54 -0.83 -6.83 -18.30
N ARG A 55 -1.52 -7.31 -17.26
CA ARG A 55 -1.17 -8.57 -16.57
C ARG A 55 -2.37 -9.50 -16.51
N PHE A 56 -2.14 -10.80 -16.65
CA PHE A 56 -3.13 -11.80 -16.32
C PHE A 56 -3.15 -12.02 -14.80
N VAL A 57 -4.31 -11.91 -14.18
CA VAL A 57 -4.50 -12.22 -12.76
C VAL A 57 -5.45 -13.41 -12.66
N SER A 58 -4.88 -14.58 -12.40
CA SER A 58 -5.65 -15.83 -12.27
C SER A 58 -6.63 -15.76 -11.10
N GLN A 59 -7.68 -16.58 -11.12
CA GLN A 59 -8.64 -16.69 -10.02
C GLN A 59 -7.95 -17.03 -8.69
N ALA A 60 -6.92 -17.90 -8.72
CA ALA A 60 -6.13 -18.23 -7.55
C ALA A 60 -5.42 -17.01 -6.94
N LEU A 61 -4.87 -16.11 -7.77
CA LEU A 61 -4.24 -14.87 -7.31
C LEU A 61 -5.26 -13.86 -6.77
N GLN A 62 -6.46 -13.80 -7.36
CA GLN A 62 -7.55 -12.97 -6.85
C GLN A 62 -8.02 -13.46 -5.48
N ALA A 63 -8.20 -14.77 -5.31
CA ALA A 63 -8.56 -15.38 -4.04
C ALA A 63 -7.47 -15.15 -2.97
N TYR A 64 -6.18 -15.31 -3.35
CA TYR A 64 -5.07 -15.00 -2.45
C TYR A 64 -5.10 -13.54 -1.98
N ALA A 65 -5.25 -12.59 -2.91
CA ALA A 65 -5.30 -11.17 -2.58
C ALA A 65 -6.46 -10.79 -1.64
N ALA A 66 -7.58 -11.52 -1.70
CA ALA A 66 -8.74 -11.29 -0.82
C ALA A 66 -8.54 -11.80 0.62
N MET A 67 -7.58 -12.71 0.84
CA MET A 67 -7.34 -13.35 2.14
C MET A 67 -5.98 -13.03 2.75
N THR A 68 -5.02 -12.51 1.98
CA THR A 68 -3.66 -12.27 2.49
C THR A 68 -3.68 -11.17 3.54
N THR A 69 -2.99 -11.42 4.65
CA THR A 69 -2.69 -10.42 5.68
C THR A 69 -1.39 -9.67 5.36
N SER A 70 -1.07 -8.65 6.16
CA SER A 70 0.19 -7.90 6.04
C SER A 70 1.42 -8.81 6.15
N ALA A 71 2.47 -8.48 5.40
CA ALA A 71 3.74 -9.20 5.44
C ALA A 71 4.41 -9.13 6.84
N ALA A 72 4.10 -8.09 7.64
CA ALA A 72 4.54 -8.00 9.03
C ALA A 72 4.04 -9.17 9.90
N TYR A 73 2.92 -9.80 9.51
CA TYR A 73 2.36 -10.98 10.17
C TYR A 73 2.64 -12.28 9.40
N GLY A 74 3.56 -12.25 8.44
CA GLY A 74 3.95 -13.42 7.63
C GLY A 74 3.10 -13.68 6.39
N ALA A 75 2.25 -12.72 5.97
CA ALA A 75 1.37 -12.84 4.80
C ALA A 75 0.50 -14.10 4.80
N VAL A 76 0.03 -14.49 5.99
CA VAL A 76 -0.86 -15.64 6.16
C VAL A 76 -2.23 -15.36 5.55
N ARG A 77 -2.94 -16.41 5.17
CA ARG A 77 -4.30 -16.33 4.64
C ARG A 77 -5.31 -16.36 5.77
N ASP A 78 -6.04 -15.26 5.95
CA ASP A 78 -7.18 -15.20 6.86
C ASP A 78 -8.50 -15.39 6.10
N VAL A 79 -9.09 -16.57 6.28
CA VAL A 79 -10.35 -16.96 5.65
C VAL A 79 -11.55 -16.21 6.24
N SER A 80 -11.43 -15.67 7.46
CA SER A 80 -12.50 -14.89 8.08
C SER A 80 -12.82 -13.62 7.29
N GLN A 81 -11.86 -13.08 6.53
CA GLN A 81 -12.05 -11.93 5.63
C GLN A 81 -13.09 -12.17 4.52
N LEU A 82 -13.42 -13.44 4.23
CA LEU A 82 -14.46 -13.80 3.27
C LEU A 82 -15.84 -13.95 3.92
N LYS A 83 -15.92 -14.14 5.24
CA LYS A 83 -17.18 -14.43 5.94
C LYS A 83 -18.09 -13.21 6.10
N GLY A 84 -17.58 -11.99 5.94
CA GLY A 84 -18.39 -10.76 5.97
C GLY A 84 -19.11 -10.41 4.65
N LYS A 85 -19.07 -11.30 3.65
CA LYS A 85 -19.70 -11.11 2.33
C LYS A 85 -20.86 -12.08 2.04
N PHE A 86 -21.28 -12.87 3.04
CA PHE A 86 -22.41 -13.79 2.96
C PHE A 86 -23.35 -13.59 4.15
#